data_AF-A0A1T4ZGL1-F1
#
_entry.id   AF-A0A1T4ZGL1-F1
#
_cell.length_a   1.000
_cell.length_b   1.000
_cell.length_c   1.000
_cell.angle_alpha   90.00
_cell.angle_beta   90.00
_cell.angle_gamma   90.00
#
_symmetry.space_group_name_H-M   'P 1'
#
loop_
_entity.id
_entity.type
_entity.pdbx_description
1 polymer ?
#
loop_
_entity_poly.entity_id
_entity_poly.type
_entity_poly.pdbx_seq_one_letter_code
_entity_poly.pdbx_strand_id
1 'polypeptide(L)'
;MNKLLQQVIEELEKLPEEEQKAIASRLLVELQVKNTKDNPQITTFERDQSASQVFQSRWEVDLSVYNRDNQLILIVEVKRRSKPSLDWVIELSQKIFESQNFPRCPYLMLVFTDSIYLWSNLNHQKQIAEPSYIIDATPIFQPYFEQVGVTANKISGQSFEMIVASWLREIIHSSIFPNVSDQSQQWLVDSGLGKAIAGGYFQYEDIA
;
A
#
# COMPACT_ATOMS: atom_id res chain seq x y z
N MET A 1 0.55 -31.81 1.38
CA MET A 1 1.23 -30.73 0.63
C MET A 1 2.49 -31.33 0.00
N ASN A 2 2.71 -31.13 -1.30
CA ASN A 2 3.77 -31.82 -2.05
C ASN A 2 5.15 -31.24 -1.67
N LYS A 3 6.09 -32.09 -1.24
CA LYS A 3 7.42 -31.70 -0.74
C LYS A 3 8.21 -30.87 -1.76
N LEU A 4 7.95 -31.08 -3.05
CA LEU A 4 8.51 -30.30 -4.15
C LEU A 4 7.98 -28.86 -4.22
N LEU A 5 6.69 -28.63 -3.96
CA LEU A 5 6.08 -27.30 -3.99
C LEU A 5 6.63 -26.41 -2.86
N GLN A 6 6.86 -27.00 -1.70
CA GLN A 6 7.41 -26.31 -0.54
C GLN A 6 8.86 -25.88 -0.77
N GLN A 7 9.66 -26.74 -1.40
CA GLN A 7 11.04 -26.44 -1.76
C GLN A 7 11.14 -25.34 -2.83
N VAL A 8 10.21 -25.29 -3.79
CA VAL A 8 10.18 -24.22 -4.80
C VAL A 8 9.82 -22.87 -4.17
N ILE A 9 8.88 -22.83 -3.23
CA ILE A 9 8.51 -21.59 -2.52
C ILE A 9 9.68 -21.06 -1.69
N GLU A 10 10.37 -21.93 -0.93
CA GLU A 10 11.53 -21.54 -0.13
C GLU A 10 12.71 -21.02 -0.98
N GLU A 11 12.90 -21.53 -2.19
CA GLU A 11 13.93 -21.02 -3.10
C GLU A 11 13.51 -19.69 -3.77
N LEU A 12 12.22 -19.50 -4.05
CA LEU A 12 11.70 -18.23 -4.58
C LEU A 12 11.83 -17.09 -3.57
N GLU A 13 11.56 -17.36 -2.28
CA GLU A 13 11.66 -16.35 -1.22
C GLU A 13 13.10 -15.86 -0.96
N LYS A 14 14.12 -16.59 -1.43
CA LYS A 14 15.53 -16.19 -1.34
C LYS A 14 15.98 -15.26 -2.45
N LEU A 15 15.18 -15.10 -3.51
CA LEU A 15 15.53 -14.26 -4.66
C LEU A 15 15.16 -12.79 -4.41
N PRO A 16 15.83 -11.84 -5.06
CA PRO A 16 15.40 -10.44 -5.08
C PRO A 16 13.96 -10.31 -5.61
N GLU A 17 13.19 -9.38 -5.06
CA GLU A 17 11.75 -9.24 -5.37
C GLU A 17 11.47 -9.03 -6.88
N GLU A 18 12.39 -8.40 -7.60
CA GLU A 18 12.31 -8.21 -9.05
C GLU A 18 12.41 -9.55 -9.82
N GLU A 19 13.25 -10.48 -9.34
CA GLU A 19 13.33 -11.84 -9.91
C GLU A 19 12.10 -12.67 -9.54
N GLN A 20 11.58 -12.52 -8.31
CA GLN A 20 10.33 -13.16 -7.91
C GLN A 20 9.15 -12.71 -8.80
N LYS A 21 9.04 -11.41 -9.08
CA LYS A 21 8.01 -10.85 -9.96
C LYS A 21 8.18 -11.29 -11.42
N ALA A 22 9.41 -11.37 -11.92
CA ALA A 22 9.69 -11.88 -13.25
C ALA A 22 9.31 -13.36 -13.40
N ILE A 23 9.58 -14.18 -12.37
CA ILE A 23 9.22 -15.60 -12.36
C ILE A 23 7.70 -15.79 -12.24
N ALA A 24 7.03 -15.03 -11.36
CA ALA A 24 5.58 -15.04 -11.23
C ALA A 24 4.88 -14.66 -12.55
N SER A 25 5.39 -13.65 -13.24
CA SER A 25 4.87 -13.20 -14.54
C SER A 25 5.03 -14.28 -15.62
N ARG A 26 6.18 -14.97 -15.66
CA ARG A 26 6.41 -16.09 -16.59
C ARG A 26 5.49 -17.28 -16.31
N LEU A 27 5.32 -17.65 -15.04
CA LEU A 27 4.41 -18.72 -14.63
C LEU A 27 2.96 -18.42 -15.01
N LEU A 28 2.52 -17.17 -14.86
CA LEU A 28 1.19 -16.73 -15.27
C LEU A 28 0.96 -16.89 -16.77
N VAL A 29 1.94 -16.52 -17.60
CA VAL A 29 1.90 -16.71 -19.06
C VAL A 29 1.88 -18.19 -19.43
N GLU A 30 2.72 -19.02 -18.80
CA GLU A 30 2.79 -20.46 -19.09
C GLU A 30 1.51 -21.20 -18.69
N LEU A 31 0.89 -20.84 -17.56
CA LEU A 31 -0.39 -21.40 -17.13
C LEU A 31 -1.55 -20.99 -18.03
N GLN A 32 -1.55 -19.75 -18.54
CA GLN A 32 -2.52 -19.29 -19.53
C GLN A 32 -2.38 -20.05 -20.86
N VAL A 33 -1.14 -20.25 -21.35
CA VAL A 33 -0.87 -20.98 -22.60
C VAL A 33 -1.27 -22.46 -22.52
N LYS A 34 -1.16 -23.08 -21.34
CA LYS A 34 -1.57 -24.47 -21.13
C LYS A 34 -3.10 -24.63 -21.15
N ASN A 35 -3.83 -23.68 -20.57
CA ASN A 35 -5.29 -23.75 -20.46
C ASN A 35 -5.99 -23.60 -21.83
N THR A 36 -5.36 -22.91 -22.79
CA THR A 36 -5.93 -22.73 -24.14
C THR A 36 -5.75 -23.95 -25.06
N LYS A 37 -4.81 -24.86 -24.76
CA LYS A 37 -4.56 -26.05 -25.60
C LYS A 37 -5.46 -27.25 -25.26
N ASP A 38 -6.07 -27.28 -24.08
CA ASP A 38 -6.81 -28.44 -23.59
C ASP A 38 -8.35 -28.31 -23.70
N ASN A 39 -8.90 -27.26 -24.33
CA ASN A 39 -10.35 -27.10 -24.49
C ASN A 39 -10.78 -26.59 -25.89
N PRO A 40 -11.18 -27.48 -26.82
CA PRO A 40 -11.54 -27.11 -28.19
C PRO A 40 -12.98 -26.55 -28.35
N GLN A 41 -13.69 -26.21 -27.27
CA GLN A 41 -15.08 -25.71 -27.32
C GLN A 41 -15.22 -24.18 -27.19
N ILE A 42 -14.14 -23.40 -27.30
CA ILE A 42 -14.21 -21.93 -27.35
C ILE A 42 -13.76 -21.46 -28.73
N THR A 43 -14.50 -21.84 -29.76
CA THR A 43 -14.38 -21.31 -31.12
C THR A 43 -15.77 -20.91 -31.60
N THR A 44 -16.13 -19.64 -31.36
CA THR A 44 -16.88 -18.75 -32.26
C THR A 44 -17.23 -17.48 -31.48
N PHE A 45 -16.32 -16.51 -31.47
CA PHE A 45 -16.65 -15.07 -31.39
C PHE A 45 -15.49 -14.33 -32.04
N GLU A 46 -15.43 -14.42 -33.37
CA GLU A 46 -14.55 -13.56 -34.17
C GLU A 46 -15.14 -12.14 -34.26
N ARG A 47 -14.23 -11.18 -34.03
CA ARG A 47 -14.26 -9.78 -34.49
C ARG A 47 -15.26 -8.86 -33.80
N ASP A 48 -14.80 -8.33 -32.68
CA ASP A 48 -14.78 -6.88 -32.53
C ASP A 48 -13.33 -6.44 -32.26
N GLN A 49 -12.72 -5.71 -33.20
CA GLN A 49 -11.35 -5.17 -33.09
C GLN A 49 -11.34 -3.91 -32.22
N SER A 50 -11.87 -4.03 -31.00
CA SER A 50 -11.96 -2.96 -30.01
C SER A 50 -11.44 -3.37 -28.62
N ALA A 51 -11.02 -4.63 -28.44
CA ALA A 51 -10.54 -5.17 -27.16
C ALA A 51 -9.01 -5.24 -27.02
N SER A 52 -8.29 -4.49 -27.86
CA SER A 52 -6.84 -4.28 -27.72
C SER A 52 -6.58 -2.87 -27.14
N GLN A 53 -7.22 -2.55 -26.03
CA GLN A 53 -6.80 -1.45 -25.17
C GLN A 53 -6.59 -1.99 -23.75
N VAL A 54 -5.37 -2.50 -23.57
CA VAL A 54 -4.56 -2.38 -22.36
C VAL A 54 -5.23 -2.83 -21.06
N PHE A 55 -4.89 -4.04 -20.61
CA PHE A 55 -4.78 -4.28 -19.16
C PHE A 55 -3.70 -3.33 -18.62
N GLN A 56 -4.04 -2.05 -18.46
CA GLN A 56 -3.26 -1.13 -17.66
C GLN A 56 -3.39 -1.67 -16.25
N SER A 57 -2.28 -2.07 -15.64
CA SER A 57 -2.24 -2.34 -14.21
C SER A 57 -2.69 -1.07 -13.49
N ARG A 58 -3.97 -1.01 -13.15
CA ARG A 58 -4.52 -0.03 -12.23
C ARG A 58 -3.73 -0.21 -10.95
N TRP A 59 -2.98 0.82 -10.57
CA TRP A 59 -2.31 0.84 -9.28
C TRP A 59 -3.40 0.99 -8.22
N GLU A 60 -3.68 -0.09 -7.51
CA GLU A 60 -4.60 -0.10 -6.37
C GLU A 60 -3.79 0.28 -5.13
N VAL A 61 -4.22 1.31 -4.42
CA VAL A 61 -3.61 1.75 -3.16
C VAL A 61 -4.31 1.06 -2.01
N ASP A 62 -3.57 0.67 -0.96
CA ASP A 62 -4.14 -0.09 0.16
C ASP A 62 -5.23 0.72 0.89
N LEU A 63 -5.00 2.01 1.16
CA LEU A 63 -6.02 2.88 1.77
C LEU A 63 -6.04 4.28 1.14
N SER A 64 -7.23 4.86 1.09
CA SER A 64 -7.44 6.26 0.71
C SER A 64 -8.33 6.96 1.73
N VAL A 65 -7.98 8.20 2.09
CA VAL A 65 -8.72 9.01 3.08
C VAL A 65 -9.20 10.30 2.45
N TYR A 66 -10.50 10.53 2.58
CA TYR A 66 -11.21 11.71 2.10
C TYR A 66 -11.56 12.61 3.28
N ASN A 67 -11.55 13.93 3.08
CA ASN A 67 -12.10 14.85 4.06
C ASN A 67 -13.64 14.93 3.97
N ARG A 68 -14.25 15.75 4.85
CA ARG A 68 -15.71 16.00 4.88
C ARG A 68 -16.26 16.59 3.58
N ASP A 69 -15.43 17.26 2.80
CA ASP A 69 -15.79 17.86 1.51
C ASP A 69 -15.62 16.87 0.34
N ASN A 70 -15.43 15.58 0.63
CA ASN A 70 -15.23 14.51 -0.34
C ASN A 70 -13.99 14.74 -1.24
N GLN A 71 -12.96 15.39 -0.70
CA GLN A 71 -11.67 15.57 -1.36
C GLN A 71 -10.70 14.50 -0.87
N LEU A 72 -10.00 13.84 -1.79
CA LEU A 72 -8.93 12.93 -1.44
C LEU A 72 -7.77 13.71 -0.80
N ILE A 73 -7.46 13.38 0.45
CA ILE A 73 -6.43 14.06 1.24
C ILE A 73 -5.18 13.22 1.42
N LEU A 74 -5.32 11.91 1.61
CA LEU A 74 -4.21 11.02 1.91
C LEU A 74 -4.36 9.70 1.15
N ILE A 75 -3.25 9.29 0.53
CA ILE A 75 -3.04 7.94 0.00
C ILE A 75 -2.08 7.21 0.94
N VAL A 76 -2.38 5.95 1.26
CA VAL A 76 -1.57 5.12 2.13
C VAL A 76 -1.24 3.82 1.43
N GLU A 77 0.05 3.49 1.43
CA GLU A 77 0.56 2.18 1.05
C GLU A 77 1.13 1.50 2.29
N VAL A 78 0.75 0.26 2.54
CA VAL A 78 1.11 -0.52 3.71
C VAL A 78 2.04 -1.66 3.31
N LYS A 79 3.17 -1.79 3.99
CA LYS A 79 4.14 -2.86 3.77
C LYS A 79 4.55 -3.50 5.08
N ARG A 80 4.48 -4.84 5.13
CA ARG A 80 4.88 -5.65 6.31
C ARG A 80 6.40 -5.61 6.60
N ARG A 81 7.19 -5.01 5.72
CA ARG A 81 8.65 -4.94 5.87
C ARG A 81 9.01 -4.13 7.13
N SER A 82 10.16 -4.45 7.72
CA SER A 82 10.78 -3.68 8.82
C SER A 82 12.12 -3.15 8.32
N LYS A 83 12.50 -1.96 8.79
CA LYS A 83 13.75 -1.25 8.46
C LYS A 83 14.03 -1.20 6.95
N PRO A 84 13.10 -0.70 6.12
CA PRO A 84 13.40 -0.49 4.71
C PRO A 84 14.54 0.54 4.57
N SER A 85 15.37 0.40 3.54
CA SER A 85 16.36 1.45 3.21
C SER A 85 15.63 2.68 2.66
N LEU A 86 16.17 3.86 2.95
CA LEU A 86 15.59 5.12 2.46
C LEU A 86 15.54 5.16 0.92
N ASP A 87 16.59 4.68 0.25
CA ASP A 87 16.63 4.62 -1.22
C ASP A 87 15.47 3.81 -1.80
N TRP A 88 15.17 2.64 -1.21
CA TRP A 88 14.08 1.81 -1.66
C TRP A 88 12.71 2.45 -1.40
N VAL A 89 12.57 3.16 -0.28
CA VAL A 89 11.37 3.93 0.07
C VAL A 89 11.13 5.06 -0.94
N ILE A 90 12.19 5.76 -1.34
CA ILE A 90 12.14 6.82 -2.35
C ILE A 90 11.76 6.22 -3.70
N GLU A 91 12.42 5.15 -4.13
CA GLU A 91 12.10 4.45 -5.38
C GLU A 91 10.64 3.98 -5.43
N LEU A 92 10.12 3.41 -4.32
CA LEU A 92 8.73 3.01 -4.23
C LEU A 92 7.79 4.23 -4.33
N SER A 93 8.08 5.31 -3.62
CA SER A 93 7.26 6.54 -3.67
C SER A 93 7.23 7.14 -5.08
N GLN A 94 8.34 7.12 -5.81
CA GLN A 94 8.44 7.57 -7.19
C GLN A 94 7.60 6.71 -8.11
N LYS A 95 7.72 5.38 -8.02
CA LYS A 95 6.88 4.44 -8.79
C LYS A 95 5.38 4.68 -8.55
N ILE A 96 4.98 4.95 -7.31
CA ILE A 96 3.59 5.27 -6.95
C ILE A 96 3.16 6.61 -7.58
N PHE A 97 3.97 7.66 -7.38
CA PHE A 97 3.67 9.02 -7.82
C PHE A 97 3.64 9.17 -9.34
N GLU A 98 4.48 8.42 -10.06
CA GLU A 98 4.58 8.42 -11.52
C GLU A 98 3.53 7.50 -12.19
N SER A 99 2.75 6.75 -11.42
CA SER A 99 1.69 5.92 -11.96
C SER A 99 0.67 6.77 -12.71
N GLN A 100 0.20 6.29 -13.88
CA GLN A 100 -0.68 7.07 -14.77
C GLN A 100 -1.98 7.54 -14.12
N ASN A 101 -2.38 6.88 -13.03
CA ASN A 101 -3.62 7.15 -12.30
C ASN A 101 -3.38 7.70 -10.89
N PHE A 102 -2.17 8.17 -10.56
CA PHE A 102 -1.93 8.79 -9.26
C PHE A 102 -2.85 10.00 -9.10
N PRO A 103 -3.83 9.96 -8.18
CA PRO A 103 -4.80 11.02 -8.06
C PRO A 103 -4.15 12.25 -7.41
N ARG A 104 -4.67 13.43 -7.72
CA ARG A 104 -4.17 14.66 -7.12
C ARG A 104 -4.50 14.67 -5.63
N CYS A 105 -3.48 14.46 -4.82
CA CYS A 105 -3.58 14.27 -3.38
C CYS A 105 -2.49 15.08 -2.67
N PRO A 106 -2.79 15.81 -1.58
CA PRO A 106 -1.79 16.57 -0.84
C PRO A 106 -0.77 15.69 -0.09
N TYR A 107 -1.14 14.46 0.30
CA TYR A 107 -0.30 13.58 1.12
C TYR A 107 -0.17 12.17 0.55
N LEU A 108 1.04 11.62 0.61
CA LEU A 108 1.34 10.20 0.40
C LEU A 108 2.03 9.68 1.65
N MET A 109 1.59 8.53 2.15
CA MET A 109 2.17 7.87 3.30
C MET A 109 2.55 6.43 2.96
N LEU A 110 3.80 6.06 3.23
CA LEU A 110 4.24 4.67 3.21
C LEU A 110 4.39 4.20 4.66
N VAL A 111 3.70 3.12 5.00
CA VAL A 111 3.62 2.61 6.37
C VAL A 111 4.27 1.24 6.45
N PHE A 112 5.25 1.13 7.33
CA PHE A 112 5.98 -0.09 7.66
C PHE A 112 5.75 -0.45 9.11
N THR A 113 6.07 -1.70 9.46
CA THR A 113 5.85 -2.21 10.82
C THR A 113 6.60 -1.45 11.92
N ASP A 114 7.64 -0.69 11.57
CA ASP A 114 8.49 0.07 12.48
C ASP A 114 8.75 1.52 12.04
N SER A 115 8.25 1.93 10.86
CA SER A 115 8.53 3.25 10.32
C SER A 115 7.37 3.78 9.47
N ILE A 116 7.16 5.09 9.51
CA ILE A 116 6.22 5.79 8.62
C ILE A 116 7.01 6.85 7.85
N TYR A 117 6.74 6.95 6.56
CA TYR A 117 7.31 7.97 5.69
C TYR A 117 6.17 8.79 5.10
N LEU A 118 6.21 10.11 5.28
CA LEU A 118 5.18 11.02 4.83
C LEU A 118 5.75 12.03 3.85
N TRP A 119 5.12 12.15 2.68
CA TRP A 119 5.28 13.27 1.78
C TRP A 119 4.09 14.21 1.94
N SER A 120 4.38 15.51 2.04
CA SER A 120 3.40 16.57 2.20
C SER A 120 3.49 17.57 1.06
N ASN A 121 2.40 18.32 0.84
CA ASN A 121 2.32 19.38 -0.17
C ASN A 121 2.54 18.89 -1.62
N LEU A 122 2.10 17.67 -1.92
CA LEU A 122 2.29 17.04 -3.24
C LEU A 122 1.51 17.72 -4.39
N ASN A 123 0.43 18.45 -4.08
CA ASN A 123 -0.44 19.11 -5.07
C ASN A 123 0.27 20.08 -6.04
N HIS A 124 1.48 20.53 -5.68
CA HIS A 124 2.29 21.47 -6.44
C HIS A 124 3.57 20.84 -7.01
N GLN A 125 3.81 19.55 -6.77
CA GLN A 125 5.03 18.87 -7.17
C GLN A 125 4.86 18.18 -8.52
N LYS A 126 5.90 18.29 -9.37
CA LYS A 126 6.00 17.55 -10.65
C LYS A 126 6.75 16.23 -10.50
N GLN A 127 7.51 16.09 -9.42
CA GLN A 127 8.33 14.94 -9.10
C GLN A 127 8.38 14.83 -7.57
N ILE A 128 8.46 13.61 -7.06
CA ILE A 128 8.59 13.34 -5.64
C ILE A 128 10.06 13.01 -5.30
N ALA A 129 10.55 13.58 -4.21
CA ALA A 129 11.93 13.42 -3.75
C ALA A 129 11.93 12.70 -2.38
N GLU A 130 12.73 13.16 -1.44
CA GLU A 130 12.74 12.64 -0.07
C GLU A 130 11.43 12.92 0.67
N PRO A 131 11.05 12.03 1.62
CA PRO A 131 9.89 12.25 2.47
C PRO A 131 10.05 13.49 3.33
N SER A 132 8.96 14.22 3.54
CA SER A 132 8.91 15.38 4.44
C SER A 132 9.11 14.98 5.90
N TYR A 133 8.71 13.75 6.26
CA TYR A 133 8.86 13.20 7.61
C TYR A 133 9.23 11.72 7.55
N ILE A 134 10.13 11.31 8.45
CA ILE A 134 10.49 9.92 8.73
C ILE A 134 10.22 9.69 10.22
N ILE A 135 9.32 8.77 10.54
CA ILE A 135 8.80 8.56 11.89
C ILE A 135 9.13 7.15 12.36
N ASP A 136 9.59 7.01 13.60
CA ASP A 136 9.62 5.71 14.30
C ASP A 136 8.18 5.31 14.65
N ALA A 137 7.68 4.27 13.98
CA ALA A 137 6.30 3.82 14.15
C ALA A 137 6.14 2.78 15.27
N THR A 138 7.25 2.35 15.88
CA THR A 138 7.23 1.41 17.01
C THR A 138 6.30 1.86 18.13
N PRO A 139 6.39 3.09 18.68
CA PRO A 139 5.48 3.54 19.74
C PRO A 139 4.01 3.63 19.29
N ILE A 140 3.75 3.78 17.99
CA ILE A 140 2.41 3.90 17.41
C ILE A 140 1.76 2.53 17.28
N PHE A 141 2.45 1.54 16.70
CA PHE A 141 1.86 0.24 16.38
C PHE A 141 2.04 -0.82 17.47
N GLN A 142 3.02 -0.66 18.37
CA GLN A 142 3.26 -1.61 19.46
C GLN A 142 2.00 -1.90 20.31
N PRO A 143 1.18 -0.91 20.72
CA PRO A 143 -0.04 -1.18 21.48
C PRO A 143 -1.04 -2.07 20.73
N TYR A 144 -1.13 -1.91 19.40
CA TYR A 144 -2.03 -2.71 18.57
C TYR A 144 -1.54 -4.15 18.41
N PHE A 145 -0.22 -4.34 18.24
CA PHE A 145 0.39 -5.67 18.20
C PHE A 145 0.18 -6.43 19.51
N GLU A 146 0.33 -5.75 20.64
CA GLU A 146 0.10 -6.32 21.97
C GLU A 146 -1.36 -6.73 22.19
N GLN A 147 -2.32 -5.90 21.77
CA GLN A 147 -3.75 -6.19 21.90
C GLN A 147 -4.18 -7.48 21.20
N VAL A 148 -3.59 -7.80 20.05
CA VAL A 148 -3.93 -9.00 19.27
C VAL A 148 -2.96 -10.16 19.50
N GLY A 149 -1.97 -10.00 20.39
CA GLY A 149 -1.02 -11.04 20.77
C GLY A 149 -0.06 -11.46 19.65
N VAL A 150 0.24 -10.56 18.71
CA VAL A 150 1.17 -10.82 17.59
C VAL A 150 2.39 -9.92 17.69
N THR A 151 3.46 -10.29 16.99
CA THR A 151 4.66 -9.47 16.83
C THR A 151 4.73 -8.90 15.42
N ALA A 152 5.40 -7.76 15.24
CA ALA A 152 5.60 -7.12 13.93
C ALA A 152 6.11 -8.07 12.83
N ASN A 153 6.96 -9.04 13.18
CA ASN A 153 7.50 -10.02 12.23
C ASN A 153 6.54 -11.19 11.88
N LYS A 154 5.44 -11.37 12.64
CA LYS A 154 4.48 -12.47 12.48
C LYS A 154 3.12 -12.04 11.95
N ILE A 155 2.80 -10.75 11.99
CA ILE A 155 1.53 -10.24 11.46
C ILE A 155 1.45 -10.41 9.94
N SER A 156 0.28 -10.75 9.38
CA SER A 156 0.08 -10.79 7.93
C SER A 156 -0.06 -9.39 7.34
N GLY A 157 0.12 -9.24 6.02
CA GLY A 157 -0.06 -7.94 5.33
C GLY A 157 -1.44 -7.33 5.57
N GLN A 158 -2.50 -8.11 5.32
CA GLN A 158 -3.89 -7.70 5.57
C GLN A 158 -4.16 -7.32 7.03
N SER A 159 -3.63 -8.10 7.99
CA SER A 159 -3.83 -7.76 9.41
C SER A 159 -3.10 -6.47 9.78
N PHE A 160 -1.95 -6.21 9.19
CA PHE A 160 -1.23 -4.96 9.42
C PHE A 160 -1.94 -3.76 8.79
N GLU A 161 -2.48 -3.91 7.58
CA GLU A 161 -3.34 -2.90 6.95
C GLU A 161 -4.55 -2.56 7.84
N MET A 162 -5.21 -3.56 8.45
CA MET A 162 -6.29 -3.32 9.41
C MET A 162 -5.83 -2.54 10.65
N ILE A 163 -4.63 -2.81 11.17
CA ILE A 163 -4.05 -2.03 12.28
C ILE A 163 -3.85 -0.57 11.85
N VAL A 164 -3.27 -0.35 10.67
CA VAL A 164 -3.04 1.00 10.12
C VAL A 164 -4.36 1.74 9.92
N ALA A 165 -5.38 1.06 9.37
CA ALA A 165 -6.71 1.62 9.21
C ALA A 165 -7.37 1.95 10.56
N SER A 166 -7.19 1.11 11.59
CA SER A 166 -7.69 1.37 12.94
C SER A 166 -7.03 2.60 13.54
N TRP A 167 -5.71 2.73 13.44
CA TRP A 167 -4.96 3.88 13.93
C TRP A 167 -5.36 5.18 13.20
N LEU A 168 -5.44 5.16 11.88
CA LEU A 168 -5.91 6.32 11.11
C LEU A 168 -7.37 6.68 11.45
N ARG A 169 -8.22 5.69 11.75
CA ARG A 169 -9.60 5.94 12.20
C ARG A 169 -9.64 6.69 13.52
N GLU A 170 -8.74 6.39 14.46
CA GLU A 170 -8.62 7.15 15.71
C GLU A 170 -8.27 8.60 15.43
N ILE A 171 -7.34 8.88 14.51
CA ILE A 171 -6.97 10.25 14.14
C ILE A 171 -8.15 10.98 13.47
N ILE A 172 -8.82 10.31 12.53
CA ILE A 172 -9.98 10.84 11.81
C ILE A 172 -11.10 11.23 12.78
N HIS A 173 -11.42 10.39 13.77
CA HIS A 173 -12.57 10.61 14.66
C HIS A 173 -12.21 11.23 16.02
N SER A 174 -10.95 11.49 16.30
CA SER A 174 -10.56 12.06 17.58
C SER A 174 -11.07 13.50 17.72
N SER A 175 -11.84 13.72 18.78
CA SER A 175 -12.25 15.05 19.24
C SER A 175 -11.14 15.78 20.01
N ILE A 176 -10.06 15.07 20.35
CA ILE A 176 -9.00 15.51 21.27
C ILE A 176 -7.64 15.47 20.56
N PHE A 177 -7.56 15.30 19.24
CA PHE A 177 -6.28 15.36 18.53
C PHE A 177 -5.88 16.82 18.24
N PRO A 178 -4.63 17.19 18.55
CA PRO A 178 -3.60 16.38 19.21
C PRO A 178 -3.81 16.25 20.71
N ASN A 179 -3.68 15.03 21.23
CA ASN A 179 -3.45 14.86 22.66
C ASN A 179 -2.00 15.30 22.87
N VAL A 180 -1.81 16.56 23.27
CA VAL A 180 -0.53 17.29 23.33
C VAL A 180 0.56 16.55 24.14
N SER A 181 0.20 15.49 24.88
CA SER A 181 1.13 14.66 25.63
C SER A 181 1.83 13.55 24.82
N ASP A 182 1.34 13.14 23.66
CA ASP A 182 1.98 12.08 22.87
C ASP A 182 2.97 12.65 21.83
N GLN A 183 4.21 12.85 22.28
CA GLN A 183 5.30 13.36 21.42
C GLN A 183 5.56 12.49 20.19
N SER A 184 5.27 11.18 20.23
CA SER A 184 5.49 10.28 19.10
C SER A 184 4.61 10.60 17.89
N GLN A 185 3.52 11.34 18.12
CA GLN A 185 2.53 11.68 17.10
C GLN A 185 2.44 13.19 16.81
N GLN A 186 3.38 14.00 17.34
CA GLN A 186 3.42 15.45 17.12
C GLN A 186 3.54 15.83 15.63
N TRP A 187 4.19 14.99 14.82
CA TRP A 187 4.31 15.17 13.38
C TRP A 187 2.96 15.26 12.64
N LEU A 188 1.88 14.69 13.19
CA LEU A 188 0.52 14.83 12.62
C LEU A 188 0.02 16.28 12.68
N VAL A 189 0.47 17.03 13.69
CA VAL A 189 0.17 18.46 13.86
C VAL A 189 1.06 19.28 12.96
N ASP A 190 2.37 19.02 13.03
CA ASP A 190 3.40 19.82 12.34
C ASP A 190 3.26 19.72 10.82
N SER A 191 2.90 18.54 10.31
CA SER A 191 2.61 18.31 8.88
C SER A 191 1.25 18.86 8.43
N GLY A 192 0.36 19.22 9.37
CA GLY A 192 -1.03 19.57 9.11
C GLY A 192 -1.94 18.38 8.76
N LEU A 193 -1.40 17.16 8.66
CA LEU A 193 -2.16 15.98 8.24
C LEU A 193 -3.34 15.68 9.17
N GLY A 194 -3.13 15.71 10.49
CA GLY A 194 -4.17 15.40 11.47
C GLY A 194 -5.39 16.30 11.31
N LYS A 195 -5.19 17.60 11.08
CA LYS A 195 -6.27 18.55 10.78
C LYS A 195 -6.90 18.28 9.42
N ALA A 196 -6.12 17.93 8.42
CA ALA A 196 -6.59 17.71 7.04
C ALA A 196 -7.53 16.50 6.92
N ILE A 197 -7.29 15.45 7.70
CA ILE A 197 -8.13 14.23 7.70
C ILE A 197 -9.21 14.21 8.80
N ALA A 198 -9.25 15.21 9.68
CA ALA A 198 -10.17 15.27 10.80
C ALA A 198 -11.64 15.23 10.33
N GLY A 199 -12.37 14.23 10.84
CA GLY A 199 -13.75 13.93 10.51
C GLY A 199 -13.99 13.48 9.08
N GLY A 200 -12.93 13.08 8.37
CA GLY A 200 -12.99 12.41 7.07
C GLY A 200 -13.47 10.95 7.15
N TYR A 201 -13.18 10.18 6.11
CA TYR A 201 -13.51 8.75 6.02
C TYR A 201 -12.59 8.01 5.05
N PHE A 202 -12.54 6.69 5.18
CA PHE A 202 -11.87 5.81 4.20
C PHE A 202 -12.77 5.50 3.04
N GLN A 203 -12.20 5.47 1.84
CA GLN A 203 -12.77 4.70 0.75
C GLN A 203 -11.89 3.46 0.56
N TYR A 204 -12.45 2.30 0.88
CA TYR A 204 -11.90 1.03 0.44
C TYR A 204 -12.33 0.86 -1.02
N GLU A 205 -11.43 0.44 -1.92
CA GLU A 205 -11.92 -0.02 -3.23
C GLU A 205 -12.74 -1.29 -2.96
N ASP A 206 -14.01 -1.26 -3.35
CA ASP A 206 -14.91 -2.41 -3.26
C ASP A 206 -14.27 -3.57 -4.01
N ILE A 207 -13.93 -4.64 -3.29
CA ILE A 207 -13.54 -5.92 -3.88
C ILE A 207 -14.80 -6.44 -4.58
N ALA A 208 -14.87 -6.22 -5.89
CA ALA A 208 -15.89 -6.79 -6.78
C ALA A 208 -15.56 -8.24 -7.15
#